data_AF-A0A353X809-F1
#
_entry.id   AF-A0A353X809-F1
#
_cell.length_a   1.000
_cell.length_b   1.000
_cell.length_c   1.000
_cell.angle_alpha   90.00
_cell.angle_beta   90.00
_cell.angle_gamma   90.00
#
_symmetry.space_group_name_H-M   'P 1'
#
loop_
_entity.id
_entity.type
_entity.pdbx_description
1 polymer ?
#
loop_
_entity_poly.entity_id
_entity_poly.type
_entity_poly.pdbx_seq_one_letter_code
_entity_poly.pdbx_strand_id
1 'polypeptide(L)'
;MRDDRLKRTDNVLVRDWADKCALYRYRCAHCGKETRNPDKGHMDPNKGAGIDNLIPLCPECNNWASDDVIFGTDGRIVAVLSERFLKAAPPEVLRRIRAWLGGQGL
;
A
#
# COMPACT_ATOMS: atom_id res chain seq x y z
N MET A 1 -34.03 -5.31 2.92
CA MET A 1 -33.21 -4.46 3.81
C MET A 1 -31.77 -4.64 3.38
N ARG A 2 -31.10 -3.58 2.91
CA ARG A 2 -29.67 -3.63 2.56
C ARG A 2 -28.90 -3.54 3.88
N ASP A 3 -27.96 -4.45 4.08
CA ASP A 3 -27.11 -4.49 5.28
C ASP A 3 -26.05 -3.39 5.14
N ASP A 4 -26.29 -2.25 5.80
CA ASP A 4 -25.40 -1.09 5.83
C ASP A 4 -24.25 -1.24 6.86
N ARG A 5 -23.95 -2.47 7.34
CA ARG A 5 -22.82 -2.71 8.25
C ARG A 5 -21.52 -2.77 7.46
N LEU A 6 -20.94 -1.59 7.28
CA LEU A 6 -19.50 -1.27 7.36
C LEU A 6 -19.31 0.17 6.83
N LYS A 7 -19.96 1.16 7.46
CA LYS A 7 -19.55 2.56 7.27
C LYS A 7 -18.15 2.70 7.85
N ARG A 8 -17.15 2.84 6.97
CA ARG A 8 -15.76 3.20 7.31
C ARG A 8 -15.78 4.32 8.36
N THR A 9 -15.42 4.01 9.59
CA THR A 9 -15.16 5.02 10.61
C THR A 9 -13.78 5.61 10.33
N ASP A 10 -13.73 6.57 9.40
CA ASP A 10 -12.55 7.35 9.02
C ASP A 10 -12.12 8.34 10.13
N ASN A 11 -12.21 7.95 11.40
CA ASN A 11 -11.99 8.84 12.54
C ASN A 11 -10.50 8.93 12.90
N VAL A 12 -9.66 9.23 11.90
CA VAL A 12 -8.28 9.69 12.17
C VAL A 12 -8.34 11.18 12.45
N LEU A 13 -7.92 11.58 13.65
CA LEU A 13 -7.87 12.99 14.02
C LEU A 13 -6.89 13.73 13.08
N VAL A 14 -7.25 14.98 12.74
CA VAL A 14 -6.41 15.83 11.86
C VAL A 14 -5.00 15.96 12.41
N ARG A 15 -4.86 16.10 13.74
CA ARG A 15 -3.57 16.19 14.41
C ARG A 15 -2.75 14.91 14.25
N ASP A 16 -3.36 13.74 14.48
CA ASP A 16 -2.67 12.46 14.37
C ASP A 16 -2.15 12.24 12.95
N TRP A 17 -2.93 12.63 11.93
CA TRP A 17 -2.49 12.57 10.54
C TRP A 17 -1.36 13.55 10.24
N ALA A 18 -1.43 14.79 10.73
CA ALA A 18 -0.38 15.77 10.57
C ALA A 18 0.93 15.31 11.23
N ASP A 19 0.85 14.80 12.46
CA ASP A 19 1.98 14.24 13.21
C ASP A 19 2.60 13.06 12.46
N LYS A 20 1.77 12.15 11.92
CA LYS A 20 2.24 11.05 11.04
C LYS A 20 2.95 11.60 9.81
N CYS A 21 2.37 12.56 9.09
CA CYS A 21 2.99 13.16 7.90
C CYS A 21 4.34 13.84 8.22
N ALA A 22 4.45 14.47 9.39
CA ALA A 22 5.68 15.10 9.84
C ALA A 22 6.82 14.07 10.05
N LEU A 23 6.53 12.85 10.52
CA LEU A 23 7.52 11.75 10.61
C LEU A 23 8.11 11.41 9.24
N TYR A 24 7.32 11.50 8.17
CA TYR A 24 7.76 11.30 6.79
C TYR A 24 8.21 12.61 6.11
N ARG A 25 8.33 13.72 6.86
CA ARG A 25 8.72 15.03 6.33
C ARG A 25 7.85 15.49 5.17
N TYR A 26 6.55 15.17 5.20
CA TYR A 26 5.59 15.45 4.13
C TYR A 26 6.06 14.91 2.76
N ARG A 27 6.66 13.71 2.76
CA ARG A 27 7.04 12.98 1.55
C ARG A 27 6.23 11.71 1.44
N CYS A 28 6.02 11.27 0.21
CA CYS A 28 5.51 9.94 -0.07
C CYS A 28 6.45 8.91 0.56
N ALA A 29 5.92 8.05 1.42
CA ALA A 29 6.71 7.02 2.07
C ALA A 29 7.32 6.03 1.07
N HIS A 30 6.64 5.78 -0.05
CA HIS A 30 7.10 4.81 -1.05
C HIS A 30 8.17 5.38 -1.98
N CYS A 31 7.92 6.53 -2.62
CA CYS A 31 8.80 7.08 -3.66
C CYS A 31 9.64 8.29 -3.20
N GLY A 32 9.44 8.78 -1.98
CA GLY A 32 10.20 9.92 -1.41
C GLY A 32 9.86 11.30 -1.99
N LYS A 33 8.93 11.38 -2.96
CA LYS A 33 8.46 12.63 -3.56
C LYS A 33 7.86 13.55 -2.50
N GLU A 34 8.25 14.81 -2.48
CA GLU A 34 7.61 15.82 -1.62
C GLU A 34 6.14 15.98 -2.01
N THR A 35 5.27 16.00 -1.02
CA THR A 35 3.82 16.08 -1.22
C THR A 35 3.23 16.89 -0.09
N ARG A 36 2.72 18.08 -0.42
CA ARG A 36 2.14 18.99 0.58
C ARG A 36 0.89 18.39 1.25
N ASN A 37 0.11 17.62 0.49
CA ASN A 37 -1.12 16.97 0.93
C ASN A 37 -1.05 15.48 0.57
N PRO A 38 -0.35 14.65 1.36
CA PRO A 38 -0.26 13.23 1.08
C PRO A 38 -1.60 12.55 1.30
N ASP A 39 -1.90 11.58 0.45
CA ASP A 39 -3.07 10.73 0.60
C ASP A 39 -2.88 9.76 1.77
N LYS A 40 -3.99 9.36 2.38
CA LYS A 40 -4.06 8.33 3.42
C LYS A 40 -4.07 6.93 2.77
N GLY A 41 -2.90 6.46 2.34
CA GLY A 41 -2.75 5.11 1.79
C GLY A 41 -2.84 4.03 2.87
N HIS A 42 -3.45 2.89 2.58
CA HIS A 42 -3.43 1.74 3.47
C HIS A 42 -2.06 1.06 3.39
N MET A 43 -1.48 0.72 4.54
CA MET A 43 -0.32 -0.17 4.59
C MET A 43 -0.73 -1.60 4.29
N ASP A 44 -1.83 -2.06 4.88
CA ASP A 44 -2.47 -3.33 4.57
C ASP A 44 -3.94 -3.07 4.19
N PRO A 45 -4.34 -3.32 2.93
CA PRO A 45 -5.70 -3.05 2.46
C PRO A 45 -6.75 -3.97 3.09
N ASN A 46 -6.34 -5.09 3.71
CA ASN A 46 -7.27 -5.97 4.43
C ASN A 46 -7.56 -5.51 5.87
N LYS A 47 -6.90 -4.43 6.33
CA LYS A 47 -7.10 -3.84 7.65
C LYS A 47 -7.84 -2.52 7.55
N GLY A 48 -8.52 -2.14 8.65
CA GLY A 48 -9.23 -0.86 8.72
C GLY A 48 -8.32 0.37 8.59
N ALA A 49 -8.91 1.52 8.28
CA ALA A 49 -8.22 2.80 8.10
C ALA A 49 -7.84 3.47 9.43
N GLY A 50 -7.07 2.78 10.26
CA GLY A 50 -6.50 3.31 11.52
C GLY A 50 -5.19 4.06 11.28
N ILE A 51 -4.83 5.00 12.16
CA ILE A 51 -3.57 5.76 12.05
C ILE A 51 -2.33 4.84 12.05
N ASP A 52 -2.44 3.68 12.67
CA ASP A 52 -1.46 2.60 12.72
C ASP A 52 -1.39 1.79 11.42
N ASN A 53 -2.41 1.83 10.57
CA ASN A 53 -2.48 1.16 9.27
C ASN A 53 -2.44 2.13 8.07
N LEU A 54 -2.30 3.44 8.31
CA LEU A 54 -2.17 4.45 7.25
C LEU A 54 -0.73 4.91 7.09
N ILE A 55 -0.37 5.23 5.85
CA ILE A 55 0.94 5.74 5.44
C ILE A 55 0.77 6.87 4.42
N PRO A 56 1.57 7.96 4.50
CA PRO A 56 1.47 9.05 3.55
C PRO A 56 2.01 8.61 2.18
N LEU A 57 1.15 8.65 1.17
CA LEU A 57 1.51 8.37 -0.22
C LEU A 57 1.22 9.59 -1.10
N CYS A 58 1.97 9.75 -2.19
CA CYS A 58 1.53 10.64 -3.26
C CYS A 58 0.39 9.98 -4.03
N PRO A 59 -0.50 10.76 -4.68
CA PRO A 59 -1.65 10.21 -5.39
C PRO A 59 -1.28 9.17 -6.44
N GLU A 60 -0.15 9.33 -7.13
CA GLU A 60 0.31 8.38 -8.14
C GLU A 60 0.66 7.02 -7.52
N CYS A 61 1.39 7.01 -6.40
CA CYS A 61 1.74 5.77 -5.71
C CYS A 61 0.52 5.12 -5.04
N ASN A 62 -0.35 5.93 -4.44
CA ASN A 62 -1.59 5.45 -3.81
C ASN A 62 -2.50 4.76 -4.83
N ASN A 63 -2.72 5.40 -5.99
CA ASN A 63 -3.53 4.84 -7.06
C ASN A 63 -2.89 3.62 -7.74
N TRP A 64 -1.56 3.65 -7.92
CA TRP A 64 -0.83 2.52 -8.50
C TRP A 64 -0.93 1.27 -7.61
N ALA A 65 -0.69 1.45 -6.31
CA ALA A 65 -0.72 0.40 -5.30
C ALA A 65 -2.13 -0.14 -5.08
N SER A 66 -3.13 0.75 -4.97
CA SER A 66 -4.51 0.38 -4.69
C SER A 66 -4.56 -0.64 -3.52
N ASP A 67 -5.19 -1.78 -3.73
CA ASP A 67 -5.24 -2.91 -2.79
C ASP A 67 -4.28 -4.06 -3.18
N ASP A 68 -3.33 -3.82 -4.10
CA ASP A 68 -2.49 -4.87 -4.70
C ASP A 68 -1.20 -5.16 -3.91
N VAL A 69 -0.82 -4.34 -2.92
CA VAL A 69 0.44 -4.48 -2.16
C VAL A 69 0.27 -4.18 -0.67
N ILE A 70 1.17 -4.73 0.14
CA ILE A 70 1.34 -4.35 1.55
C ILE A 70 2.62 -3.51 1.69
N PHE A 71 2.50 -2.36 2.34
CA PHE A 71 3.63 -1.52 2.72
C PHE A 71 4.08 -1.80 4.16
N GLY A 72 5.39 -1.82 4.37
CA GLY A 72 5.99 -1.67 5.69
C GLY A 72 5.91 -0.22 6.17
N THR A 73 6.26 0.00 7.45
CA THR A 73 6.29 1.33 8.08
C THR A 73 7.34 2.26 7.52
N ASP A 74 8.23 1.77 6.66
CA ASP A 74 9.24 2.55 5.94
C ASP A 74 8.82 2.84 4.48
N GLY A 75 7.61 2.43 4.07
CA GLY A 75 7.10 2.59 2.71
C GLY A 75 7.62 1.57 1.69
N ARG A 76 8.40 0.57 2.12
CA ARG A 76 8.80 -0.55 1.25
C ARG A 76 7.66 -1.54 1.09
N ILE A 77 7.57 -2.17 -0.09
CA ILE A 77 6.62 -3.25 -0.32
C ILE A 77 7.14 -4.51 0.36
N VAL A 78 6.33 -5.08 1.25
CA VAL A 78 6.65 -6.31 1.98
C VAL A 78 5.86 -7.52 1.47
N ALA A 79 4.74 -7.29 0.79
CA ALA A 79 3.97 -8.34 0.13
C ALA A 79 3.22 -7.80 -1.10
N VAL A 80 2.94 -8.71 -2.04
CA VAL A 80 2.06 -8.47 -3.19
C VAL A 80 0.83 -9.34 -3.00
N LEU A 81 -0.36 -8.73 -3.10
CA LEU A 81 -1.65 -9.37 -2.82
C LEU A 81 -2.44 -9.73 -4.08
N SER A 82 -1.91 -9.37 -5.24
CA SER A 82 -2.65 -9.44 -6.50
C SER A 82 -1.83 -10.07 -7.62
N GLU A 83 -2.50 -10.92 -8.40
CA GLU A 83 -1.94 -11.49 -9.63
C GLU A 83 -1.73 -10.45 -10.73
N ARG A 84 -2.24 -9.22 -10.57
CA ARG A 84 -2.10 -8.14 -11.56
C ARG A 84 -0.66 -7.97 -12.03
N PHE A 85 0.30 -8.02 -11.09
CA PHE A 85 1.72 -7.87 -11.41
C PHE A 85 2.28 -9.08 -12.17
N LEU A 86 1.80 -10.29 -11.88
CA LEU A 86 2.18 -11.49 -12.63
C LEU A 86 1.62 -11.45 -14.05
N LYS A 87 0.36 -11.04 -14.21
CA LYS A 87 -0.31 -10.94 -15.53
C LYS A 87 0.32 -9.87 -16.42
N ALA A 88 0.81 -8.78 -15.83
CA ALA A 88 1.52 -7.72 -16.54
C ALA A 88 3.02 -8.00 -16.75
N ALA A 89 3.57 -9.07 -16.15
CA ALA A 89 5.00 -9.32 -16.20
C ALA A 89 5.46 -9.75 -17.61
N PRO A 90 6.63 -9.27 -18.08
CA PRO A 90 7.22 -9.75 -19.32
C PRO A 90 7.47 -11.28 -19.27
N PRO A 91 7.41 -12.00 -20.41
CA PRO A 91 7.65 -13.44 -20.46
C PRO A 91 8.95 -13.89 -19.80
N GLU A 92 10.01 -13.07 -19.89
CA GLU A 92 11.30 -13.32 -19.25
C GLU A 92 11.21 -13.36 -17.71
N VAL A 93 10.44 -12.44 -17.12
CA VAL A 93 10.23 -12.41 -15.66
C VAL A 93 9.44 -13.66 -15.23
N LEU A 94 8.41 -14.04 -15.98
CA LEU A 94 7.62 -15.24 -15.71
C LEU A 94 8.47 -16.52 -15.79
N ARG A 95 9.40 -16.61 -16.75
CA ARG A 95 10.37 -17.72 -16.82
C ARG A 95 11.22 -17.81 -15.56
N ARG A 96 11.77 -16.67 -15.09
CA ARG A 96 12.58 -16.62 -13.86
C ARG A 96 11.79 -17.03 -12.62
N ILE A 97 10.54 -16.57 -12.49
CA ILE A 97 9.66 -16.96 -11.38
C ILE A 97 9.39 -18.47 -11.42
N ARG A 98 9.05 -19.03 -12.58
CA ARG A 98 8.82 -20.48 -12.73
C ARG A 98 10.05 -21.32 -12.40
N ALA A 99 11.23 -20.89 -12.86
CA ALA A 99 12.49 -21.57 -12.54
C ALA A 99 12.79 -21.54 -11.04
N TRP A 100 12.55 -20.39 -10.38
CA TRP A 100 12.69 -20.26 -8.94
C TRP A 100 11.72 -21.18 -8.19
N LEU A 101 10.44 -21.21 -8.56
CA LEU A 101 9.44 -22.10 -7.96
C LEU A 101 9.76 -23.58 -8.18
N GLY A 102 10.20 -23.96 -9.38
CA GLY A 102 10.61 -25.35 -9.69
C GLY A 102 11.88 -25.79 -8.95
N GLY A 103 12.74 -24.85 -8.56
CA GLY A 103 13.92 -25.11 -7.73
C GLY A 103 13.63 -25.13 -6.22
N GLN A 104 12.42 -24.75 -5.79
CA GLN A 104 12.03 -24.71 -4.38
C GLN A 104 11.51 -26.06 -3.85
N GLY A 105 11.45 -27.10 -4.69
CA GLY A 105 11.02 -28.44 -4.27
C GLY A 105 9.63 -28.44 -3.63
N LEU A 106 8.60 -28.14 -4.44
CA LEU A 106 7.20 -28.39 -4.12
C LEU A 106 6.75 -29.69 -4.79
#